data_AF-A0A9D4HFV1-F1
#
_entry.id   AF-A0A9D4HFV1-F1
#
_cell.length_a   1.000
_cell.length_b   1.000
_cell.length_c   1.000
_cell.angle_alpha   90.00
_cell.angle_beta   90.00
_cell.angle_gamma   90.00
#
_symmetry.space_group_name_H-M   'P 1'
#
loop_
_entity.id
_entity.type
_entity.pdbx_description
1 polymer ?
#
loop_
_entity_poly.entity_id
_entity_poly.type
_entity_poly.pdbx_seq_one_letter_code
_entity_poly.pdbx_strand_id
1 'polypeptide(L)'
;MTKTNLVKVEYVLNPDLVHHFRECRESLKKKHGEEFSYPVLAFHGTMETNIKPICETGFKIPGDNVHAHRTDTGWYGKGVYFSEYPAYSMGYIKGATQLLLCQVLQGKAYQCTKLIHGHSLMKGYDSHVSPCKKELVIFNKYHILPQYIVHYQQNAGEFKYTSPPKPTSAAGSTAEGKKGKGRRREESLG
;
A
#
# COMPACT_ATOMS: atom_id res chain seq x y z
N MET A 1 6.49 21.74 12.23
CA MET A 1 6.06 20.64 11.34
C MET A 1 4.60 20.88 10.99
N THR A 2 4.25 20.90 9.72
CA THR A 2 2.84 20.93 9.27
C THR A 2 2.19 19.61 9.65
N LYS A 3 1.01 19.65 10.29
CA LYS A 3 0.26 18.45 10.68
C LYS A 3 -0.48 17.93 9.45
N THR A 4 -0.36 16.64 9.17
CA THR A 4 -1.07 15.97 8.07
C THR A 4 -2.25 15.21 8.64
N ASN A 5 -3.45 15.51 8.14
CA ASN A 5 -4.66 14.80 8.53
C ASN A 5 -5.02 13.78 7.46
N LEU A 6 -5.17 12.52 7.88
CA LEU A 6 -5.69 11.45 7.05
C LEU A 6 -7.21 11.67 6.86
N VAL A 7 -7.65 11.68 5.61
CA VAL A 7 -9.05 11.97 5.24
C VAL A 7 -9.77 10.70 4.83
N LYS A 8 -9.13 9.89 3.97
CA LYS A 8 -9.73 8.68 3.38
C LYS A 8 -8.63 7.68 3.06
N VAL A 9 -8.93 6.39 3.22
CA VAL A 9 -8.09 5.30 2.70
C VAL A 9 -8.98 4.46 1.82
N GLU A 10 -8.59 4.28 0.56
CA GLU A 10 -9.28 3.40 -0.38
C GLU A 10 -8.50 2.11 -0.50
N TYR A 11 -9.17 0.97 -0.36
CA TYR A 11 -8.59 -0.33 -0.65
C TYR A 11 -8.65 -0.61 -2.15
N VAL A 12 -7.52 -0.98 -2.73
CA VAL A 12 -7.37 -1.33 -4.13
C VAL A 12 -7.19 -2.84 -4.22
N LEU A 13 -8.02 -3.47 -5.06
CA LEU A 13 -7.90 -4.89 -5.38
C LEU A 13 -7.92 -5.06 -6.90
N ASN A 14 -6.79 -5.48 -7.45
CA ASN A 14 -6.66 -5.85 -8.84
C ASN A 14 -6.20 -7.33 -8.90
N PRO A 15 -7.09 -8.27 -9.29
CA PRO A 15 -6.79 -9.70 -9.27
C PRO A 15 -5.54 -10.09 -10.07
N ASP A 16 -5.31 -9.47 -11.22
CA ASP A 16 -4.17 -9.79 -12.09
C ASP A 16 -2.85 -9.33 -11.45
N LEU A 17 -2.83 -8.13 -10.87
CA LEU A 17 -1.66 -7.65 -10.12
C LEU A 17 -1.39 -8.51 -8.89
N VAL A 18 -2.43 -8.93 -8.17
CA VAL A 18 -2.30 -9.83 -7.01
C VAL A 18 -1.73 -11.19 -7.42
N HIS A 19 -2.17 -11.74 -8.55
CA HIS A 19 -1.68 -13.01 -9.06
C HIS A 19 -0.17 -12.93 -9.34
N HIS A 20 0.28 -12.00 -10.18
CA HIS A 20 1.70 -11.86 -10.51
C HIS A 20 2.58 -11.50 -9.31
N PHE A 21 2.05 -10.70 -8.38
CA PHE A 21 2.75 -10.39 -7.13
C PHE A 21 3.00 -11.64 -6.29
N ARG A 22 2.01 -12.53 -6.18
CA ARG A 22 2.17 -13.82 -5.48
C ARG A 22 3.18 -14.73 -6.16
N GLU A 23 3.17 -14.79 -7.50
CA GLU A 23 4.18 -15.55 -8.24
C GLU A 23 5.60 -15.02 -7.99
N CYS A 24 5.78 -13.70 -8.00
CA CYS A 24 7.07 -13.08 -7.69
C CYS A 24 7.51 -13.35 -6.25
N ARG A 25 6.59 -13.34 -5.29
CA ARG A 25 6.87 -13.69 -3.89
C ARG A 25 7.40 -15.12 -3.78
N GLU A 26 6.74 -16.08 -4.41
CA GLU A 26 7.19 -17.48 -4.40
C GLU A 26 8.53 -17.66 -5.14
N SER A 27 8.77 -16.87 -6.20
CA SER A 27 10.06 -16.86 -6.90
C SER A 27 11.20 -16.37 -5.99
N LEU A 28 10.99 -15.26 -5.27
CA LEU A 28 11.97 -14.75 -4.30
C LEU A 28 12.24 -15.74 -3.17
N LYS A 29 11.18 -16.36 -2.65
CA LYS A 29 11.28 -17.42 -1.63
C LYS A 29 12.18 -18.56 -2.08
N LYS A 30 11.97 -19.07 -3.29
CA LYS A 30 12.78 -20.16 -3.87
C LYS A 30 14.23 -19.74 -4.12
N LYS A 31 14.44 -18.50 -4.56
CA LYS A 31 15.75 -17.98 -4.97
C LYS A 31 16.64 -17.59 -3.79
N HIS A 32 16.08 -17.00 -2.75
CA HIS A 32 16.83 -16.37 -1.67
C HIS A 32 16.48 -16.87 -0.27
N GLY A 33 15.35 -17.54 -0.08
CA GLY A 33 14.84 -17.94 1.23
C GLY A 33 13.53 -17.24 1.59
N GLU A 34 12.82 -17.81 2.56
CA GLU A 34 11.52 -17.30 3.05
C GLU A 34 11.61 -15.83 3.49
N GLU A 35 12.67 -15.48 4.19
CA GLU A 35 12.91 -14.17 4.78
C GLU A 35 12.96 -13.03 3.74
N PHE A 36 13.40 -13.33 2.52
CA PHE A 36 13.45 -12.37 1.40
C PHE A 36 12.14 -12.27 0.63
N SER A 37 11.15 -13.10 0.95
CA SER A 37 9.85 -13.13 0.27
C SER A 37 8.79 -12.26 0.95
N TYR A 38 9.04 -11.78 2.17
CA TYR A 38 8.07 -10.96 2.88
C TYR A 38 8.05 -9.54 2.33
N PRO A 39 6.87 -9.00 1.98
CA PRO A 39 6.77 -7.63 1.53
C PRO A 39 6.84 -6.66 2.69
N VAL A 40 7.33 -5.45 2.40
CA VAL A 40 7.18 -4.27 3.27
C VAL A 40 6.01 -3.42 2.80
N LEU A 41 5.44 -2.61 3.69
CA LEU A 41 4.49 -1.57 3.33
C LEU A 41 5.25 -0.27 3.09
N ALA A 42 5.20 0.25 1.86
CA ALA A 42 5.94 1.45 1.50
C ALA A 42 5.10 2.41 0.66
N PHE A 43 5.29 3.70 0.92
CA PHE A 43 4.60 4.80 0.25
C PHE A 43 5.28 5.16 -1.06
N HIS A 44 4.47 5.48 -2.06
CA HIS A 44 4.91 6.04 -3.33
C HIS A 44 4.19 7.36 -3.60
N GLY A 45 4.98 8.40 -3.86
CA GLY A 45 4.50 9.70 -4.31
C GLY A 45 4.52 9.79 -5.83
N THR A 46 3.38 10.13 -6.43
CA THR A 46 3.25 10.41 -7.87
C THR A 46 2.24 11.53 -8.10
N MET A 47 2.21 12.10 -9.31
CA MET A 47 1.09 12.94 -9.74
C MET A 47 -0.23 12.18 -9.59
N GLU A 48 -1.27 12.86 -9.09
CA GLU A 48 -2.57 12.24 -8.79
C GLU A 48 -3.22 11.62 -10.04
N THR A 49 -2.98 12.21 -11.22
CA THR A 49 -3.43 11.68 -12.52
C THR A 49 -2.89 10.29 -12.84
N ASN A 50 -1.79 9.86 -12.20
CA ASN A 50 -1.21 8.53 -12.38
C ASN A 50 -1.78 7.49 -11.39
N ILE A 51 -2.43 7.89 -10.30
CA ILE A 51 -2.85 6.98 -9.23
C ILE A 51 -3.80 5.90 -9.76
N LYS A 52 -4.89 6.31 -10.41
CA LYS A 52 -5.87 5.37 -10.97
C LYS A 52 -5.26 4.46 -12.04
N PRO A 53 -4.52 4.97 -13.05
CA PRO A 53 -3.79 4.11 -14.00
C PRO A 53 -2.85 3.09 -13.35
N ILE A 54 -2.12 3.48 -12.29
CA ILE A 54 -1.23 2.56 -11.55
C ILE A 54 -2.04 1.45 -10.86
N CYS A 55 -3.20 1.78 -10.26
CA CYS A 55 -4.06 0.78 -9.63
C CYS A 55 -4.66 -0.21 -10.65
N GLU A 56 -4.95 0.25 -11.86
CA GLU A 56 -5.56 -0.55 -12.93
C GLU A 56 -4.55 -1.41 -13.69
N THR A 57 -3.35 -0.89 -13.94
CA THR A 57 -2.38 -1.51 -14.87
C THR A 57 -1.02 -1.81 -14.25
N GLY A 58 -0.83 -1.45 -12.97
CA GLY A 58 0.44 -1.58 -12.27
C GLY A 58 1.41 -0.44 -12.58
N PHE A 59 2.59 -0.53 -11.97
CA PHE A 59 3.67 0.44 -12.21
C PHE A 59 4.35 0.19 -13.55
N LYS A 60 4.72 1.29 -14.23
CA LYS A 60 5.62 1.24 -15.39
C LYS A 60 7.06 1.33 -14.91
N ILE A 61 7.93 0.48 -15.44
CA ILE A 61 9.36 0.49 -15.11
C ILE A 61 10.18 0.85 -16.35
N PRO A 62 11.30 1.59 -16.18
CA PRO A 62 12.22 1.89 -17.27
C PRO A 62 12.69 0.62 -18.00
N GLY A 63 12.37 0.51 -19.30
CA GLY A 63 12.64 -0.68 -20.12
C GLY A 63 11.38 -1.34 -20.69
N ASP A 64 10.21 -1.08 -20.09
CA ASP A 64 8.93 -1.29 -20.77
C ASP A 64 8.86 -0.25 -21.90
N ASN A 65 9.05 -0.67 -23.16
CA ASN A 65 9.29 0.11 -24.40
C ASN A 65 8.23 1.17 -24.80
N VAL A 66 7.60 1.89 -23.86
CA VAL A 66 6.43 2.72 -24.17
C VAL A 66 6.58 4.18 -23.77
N HIS A 67 7.39 4.56 -22.77
CA HIS A 67 7.43 5.98 -22.35
C HIS A 67 8.80 6.39 -21.80
N ALA A 68 9.28 7.56 -22.22
CA ALA A 68 10.36 8.26 -21.53
C ALA A 68 9.87 8.67 -20.14
N HIS A 69 10.39 8.05 -19.08
CA HIS A 69 10.17 8.54 -17.72
C HIS A 69 10.74 9.98 -17.64
N ARG A 70 9.91 10.94 -17.22
CA ARG A 70 10.30 12.36 -17.04
C ARG A 70 11.21 12.60 -15.83
N THR A 71 11.48 11.57 -15.03
CA THR A 71 12.33 11.71 -13.85
C THR A 71 13.79 11.75 -14.27
N ASP A 72 14.60 12.44 -13.46
CA ASP A 72 16.04 12.23 -13.43
C ASP A 72 16.38 10.73 -13.48
N THR A 73 17.62 10.41 -13.82
CA THR A 73 18.05 9.01 -13.94
C THR A 73 17.86 8.20 -12.64
N GLY A 74 17.47 8.82 -11.52
CA GLY A 74 17.27 8.18 -10.23
C GLY A 74 18.60 8.02 -9.50
N TRP A 75 18.72 8.62 -8.32
CA TRP A 75 19.95 8.67 -7.52
C TRP A 75 20.55 7.30 -7.18
N TYR A 76 19.69 6.30 -6.95
CA TYR A 76 20.06 4.94 -6.56
C TYR A 76 19.64 3.91 -7.61
N GLY A 77 19.49 4.34 -8.87
CA GLY A 77 19.18 3.47 -10.01
C GLY A 77 17.86 3.80 -10.70
N LYS A 78 17.70 3.23 -11.89
CA LYS A 78 16.60 3.50 -12.82
C LYS A 78 15.37 2.62 -12.53
N GLY A 79 14.85 2.70 -11.32
CA GLY A 79 13.66 1.95 -10.88
C GLY A 79 12.57 2.86 -10.28
N VAL A 80 11.56 2.24 -9.68
CA VAL A 80 10.47 2.95 -8.99
C VAL A 80 10.82 3.10 -7.51
N TYR A 81 10.68 4.30 -6.98
CA TYR A 81 11.10 4.67 -5.63
C TYR A 81 9.96 4.57 -4.64
N PHE A 82 10.24 4.01 -3.48
CA PHE A 82 9.32 3.85 -2.35
C PHE A 82 10.00 4.27 -1.06
N SER A 83 9.20 4.59 -0.04
CA SER A 83 9.68 4.81 1.32
C SER A 83 8.70 4.26 2.34
N GLU A 84 9.19 3.57 3.37
CA GLU A 84 8.36 3.24 4.55
C GLU A 84 7.96 4.50 5.35
N TYR A 85 8.58 5.65 5.04
CA TYR A 85 8.32 6.94 5.68
C TYR A 85 7.47 7.84 4.77
N PRO A 86 6.20 8.13 5.10
CA PRO A 86 5.33 8.90 4.21
C PRO A 86 5.87 10.30 3.91
N ALA A 87 6.52 10.94 4.89
CA ALA A 87 7.12 12.27 4.73
C ALA A 87 8.20 12.32 3.63
N TYR A 88 8.93 11.21 3.40
CA TYR A 88 9.89 11.13 2.29
C TYR A 88 9.14 11.18 0.96
N SER A 89 8.14 10.32 0.77
CA SER A 89 7.34 10.26 -0.45
C SER A 89 6.58 11.55 -0.71
N MET A 90 6.05 12.22 0.32
CA MET A 90 5.42 13.55 0.21
C MET A 90 6.38 14.63 -0.30
N GLY A 91 7.67 14.55 0.06
CA GLY A 91 8.69 15.49 -0.37
C GLY A 91 8.88 15.54 -1.89
N TYR A 92 8.65 14.42 -2.59
CA TYR A 92 8.77 14.31 -4.06
C TYR A 92 7.54 14.85 -4.82
N ILE A 93 6.40 15.01 -4.14
CA ILE A 93 5.13 15.44 -4.74
C ILE A 93 4.52 16.60 -3.96
N LYS A 94 5.23 17.74 -3.96
CA LYS A 94 4.75 18.95 -3.30
C LYS A 94 3.37 19.36 -3.82
N GLY A 95 2.44 19.59 -2.90
CA GLY A 95 1.07 20.03 -3.19
C GLY A 95 0.07 18.92 -3.52
N ALA A 96 0.52 17.66 -3.63
CA ALA A 96 -0.41 16.54 -3.75
C ALA A 96 -1.14 16.25 -2.44
N THR A 97 -2.30 15.62 -2.56
CA THR A 97 -3.20 15.23 -1.45
C THR A 97 -3.35 13.73 -1.33
N GLN A 98 -2.63 12.97 -2.16
CA GLN A 98 -2.73 11.52 -2.23
C GLN A 98 -1.36 10.85 -2.29
N LEU A 99 -1.25 9.69 -1.66
CA LEU A 99 -0.13 8.76 -1.76
C LEU A 99 -0.67 7.38 -2.12
N LEU A 100 0.14 6.58 -2.80
CA LEU A 100 -0.06 5.13 -2.84
C LEU A 100 0.66 4.51 -1.65
N LEU A 101 0.00 3.56 -0.97
CA LEU A 101 0.63 2.64 -0.04
C LEU A 101 0.61 1.24 -0.67
N CYS A 102 1.79 0.70 -0.90
CA CYS A 102 2.00 -0.52 -1.65
C CYS A 102 2.58 -1.61 -0.76
N GLN A 103 2.23 -2.87 -1.05
CA GLN A 103 3.08 -3.99 -0.65
C GLN A 103 4.24 -4.08 -1.64
N VAL A 104 5.47 -4.16 -1.12
CA VAL A 104 6.69 -4.14 -1.92
C VAL A 104 7.58 -5.32 -1.57
N LEU A 105 7.84 -6.20 -2.54
CA LEU A 105 8.78 -7.30 -2.44
C LEU A 105 10.21 -6.78 -2.65
N GLN A 106 10.89 -6.50 -1.55
CA GLN A 106 12.27 -5.99 -1.59
C GLN A 106 13.26 -7.06 -2.10
N GLY A 107 13.04 -8.34 -1.75
CA GLY A 107 14.02 -9.39 -2.03
C GLY A 107 15.37 -9.10 -1.39
N LYS A 108 16.46 -9.60 -1.98
CA LYS A 108 17.81 -9.28 -1.54
C LYS A 108 18.18 -7.87 -2.03
N ALA A 109 18.18 -6.90 -1.12
CA ALA A 109 18.50 -5.51 -1.44
C ALA A 109 20.02 -5.25 -1.52
N TYR A 110 20.44 -4.53 -2.54
CA TYR A 110 21.77 -3.93 -2.61
C TYR A 110 21.78 -2.61 -1.83
N GLN A 111 22.58 -2.51 -0.78
CA GLN A 111 22.76 -1.27 -0.05
C GLN A 111 23.72 -0.35 -0.80
N CYS A 112 23.18 0.74 -1.36
CA CYS A 112 24.00 1.78 -1.97
C CYS A 112 24.87 2.47 -0.91
N THR A 113 26.14 2.70 -1.23
CA THR A 113 27.08 3.47 -0.40
C THR A 113 27.31 4.88 -0.93
N LYS A 114 26.93 5.13 -2.19
CA LYS A 114 27.02 6.39 -2.90
C LYS A 114 25.91 6.49 -3.95
N LEU A 115 25.76 7.67 -4.54
CA LEU A 115 24.89 7.86 -5.70
C LEU A 115 25.41 7.02 -6.87
N ILE A 116 24.50 6.35 -7.57
CA ILE A 116 24.80 5.49 -8.73
C ILE A 116 23.96 5.87 -9.97
N HIS A 117 23.24 7.00 -9.93
CA HIS A 117 22.55 7.67 -11.04
C HIS A 117 22.20 6.79 -12.25
N GLY A 118 20.96 6.29 -12.32
CA GLY A 118 20.50 5.54 -13.50
C GLY A 118 21.06 4.15 -13.67
N HIS A 119 21.83 3.64 -12.70
CA HIS A 119 22.29 2.26 -12.74
C HIS A 119 21.11 1.28 -12.85
N SER A 120 21.33 0.22 -13.61
CA SER A 120 20.48 -0.97 -13.60
C SER A 120 20.58 -1.70 -12.25
N LEU A 121 19.69 -2.66 -12.03
CA LEU A 121 19.76 -3.56 -10.89
C LEU A 121 21.14 -4.22 -10.77
N MET A 122 21.75 -4.15 -9.59
CA MET A 122 23.01 -4.80 -9.30
C MET A 122 22.88 -6.32 -9.41
N LYS A 123 23.83 -6.97 -10.09
CA LYS A 123 23.83 -8.42 -10.30
C LYS A 123 23.74 -9.17 -8.96
N GLY A 124 22.80 -10.11 -8.86
CA GLY A 124 22.60 -10.95 -7.68
C GLY A 124 21.70 -10.32 -6.59
N TYR A 125 21.12 -9.16 -6.85
CA TYR A 125 20.14 -8.48 -5.99
C TYR A 125 18.79 -8.36 -6.70
N ASP A 126 17.76 -7.95 -5.97
CA ASP A 126 16.39 -7.77 -6.49
C ASP A 126 15.89 -6.32 -6.39
N SER A 127 16.53 -5.51 -5.55
CA SER A 127 16.22 -4.10 -5.33
C SER A 127 17.47 -3.34 -4.87
N HIS A 128 17.40 -2.01 -4.83
CA HIS A 128 18.40 -1.19 -4.15
C HIS A 128 17.78 -0.48 -2.95
N VAL A 129 18.61 -0.15 -1.97
CA VAL A 129 18.24 0.71 -0.84
C VAL A 129 19.24 1.85 -0.69
N SER A 130 18.76 3.06 -0.44
CA SER A 130 19.62 4.24 -0.25
C SER A 130 20.53 4.10 0.98
N PRO A 131 21.65 4.86 1.06
CA PRO A 131 22.57 4.79 2.20
C PRO A 131 21.89 5.04 3.55
N CYS A 132 20.89 5.93 3.59
CA CYS A 132 20.11 6.24 4.79
C CYS A 132 18.97 5.25 5.07
N LYS A 133 18.76 4.25 4.19
CA LYS A 133 17.72 3.22 4.28
C LYS A 133 16.29 3.73 4.23
N LYS A 134 16.06 4.88 3.62
CA LYS A 134 14.73 5.50 3.53
C LYS A 134 14.15 5.51 2.12
N GLU A 135 14.92 5.12 1.11
CA GLU A 135 14.44 4.95 -0.25
C GLU A 135 14.73 3.53 -0.71
N LEU A 136 13.69 2.86 -1.19
CA LEU A 136 13.72 1.54 -1.79
C LEU A 136 13.46 1.67 -3.29
N VAL A 137 14.36 1.15 -4.11
CA VAL A 137 14.27 1.20 -5.58
C VAL A 137 13.95 -0.17 -6.12
N ILE A 138 12.81 -0.29 -6.79
CA ILE A 138 12.29 -1.55 -7.32
C ILE A 138 12.39 -1.57 -8.85
N PHE A 139 12.91 -2.67 -9.38
CA PHE A 139 13.21 -2.86 -10.80
C PHE A 139 12.29 -3.86 -11.50
N ASN A 140 11.39 -4.53 -10.77
CA ASN A 140 10.38 -5.44 -11.32
C ASN A 140 8.98 -4.94 -10.92
N LYS A 141 8.11 -4.70 -11.90
CA LYS A 141 6.78 -4.10 -11.64
C LYS A 141 5.88 -5.02 -10.83
N TYR A 142 6.06 -6.32 -10.98
CA TYR A 142 5.31 -7.33 -10.23
C TYR A 142 5.85 -7.55 -8.81
N HIS A 143 6.97 -6.90 -8.44
CA HIS A 143 7.38 -6.80 -7.02
C HIS A 143 6.61 -5.71 -6.28
N ILE A 144 5.66 -5.03 -6.93
CA ILE A 144 4.91 -3.91 -6.38
C ILE A 144 3.42 -4.21 -6.51
N LEU A 145 2.70 -4.16 -5.41
CA LEU A 145 1.25 -4.26 -5.38
C LEU A 145 0.67 -2.96 -4.80
N PRO A 146 0.05 -2.09 -5.62
CA PRO A 146 -0.76 -0.99 -5.12
C PRO A 146 -1.93 -1.54 -4.31
N GLN A 147 -1.96 -1.24 -3.01
CA GLN A 147 -2.94 -1.80 -2.09
C GLN A 147 -3.89 -0.74 -1.55
N TYR A 148 -3.40 0.48 -1.33
CA TYR A 148 -4.23 1.57 -0.85
C TYR A 148 -3.92 2.89 -1.51
N ILE A 149 -4.96 3.71 -1.67
CA ILE A 149 -4.84 5.15 -1.95
C ILE A 149 -5.09 5.88 -0.63
N VAL A 150 -4.08 6.62 -0.17
CA VAL A 150 -4.09 7.35 1.10
C VAL A 150 -4.33 8.83 0.80
N HIS A 151 -5.50 9.33 1.16
CA HIS A 151 -5.89 10.73 0.97
C HIS A 151 -5.61 11.52 2.24
N TYR A 152 -4.93 12.65 2.10
CA TYR A 152 -4.54 13.50 3.21
C TYR A 152 -4.67 14.98 2.89
N GLN A 153 -4.79 15.79 3.93
CA GLN A 153 -4.78 17.24 3.86
C GLN A 153 -3.67 17.80 4.74
N GLN A 154 -2.98 18.82 4.25
CA GLN A 154 -2.06 19.59 5.07
C GLN A 154 -2.87 20.63 5.85
N ASN A 155 -3.00 20.45 7.16
CA ASN A 155 -3.69 21.40 8.02
C ASN A 155 -2.69 22.12 8.94
N ALA A 156 -2.99 23.38 9.23
CA ALA A 156 -2.36 24.12 10.33
C ALA A 156 -2.97 23.76 11.70
N GLY A 157 -4.07 22.99 11.73
CA GLY A 157 -4.85 22.68 12.94
C GLY A 157 -4.66 21.27 13.49
N GLU A 158 -5.06 21.09 14.75
CA GLU A 158 -5.04 19.80 15.47
C GLU A 158 -6.10 18.81 14.96
N PHE A 159 -5.70 17.55 14.79
CA PHE A 159 -6.61 16.43 14.60
C PHE A 159 -7.45 16.23 15.87
N LYS A 160 -8.78 16.30 15.76
CA LYS A 160 -9.70 15.99 16.87
C LYS A 160 -10.39 14.67 16.58
N TYR A 161 -10.12 13.66 17.42
CA TYR A 161 -10.86 12.41 17.39
C TYR A 161 -12.28 12.66 17.91
N THR A 162 -13.28 12.56 17.04
CA THR A 162 -14.68 12.48 17.47
C THR A 162 -15.00 11.01 17.72
N SER A 163 -15.39 10.68 18.95
CA SER A 163 -15.85 9.32 19.27
C SER A 163 -17.04 8.97 18.37
N PRO A 164 -17.14 7.72 17.86
CA PRO A 164 -18.31 7.30 17.12
C PRO A 164 -19.58 7.48 17.98
N PRO A 165 -20.73 7.84 17.38
CA PRO A 165 -21.98 7.98 18.11
C PRO A 165 -22.29 6.66 18.81
N LYS A 166 -22.62 6.73 20.11
CA LYS A 166 -23.08 5.55 20.86
C LYS A 166 -24.32 4.98 20.16
N PRO A 167 -24.43 3.65 20.00
CA PRO A 167 -25.65 3.04 19.52
C PRO A 167 -26.79 3.44 20.45
N THR A 168 -27.83 4.04 19.86
CA THR A 168 -29.04 4.46 20.57
C THR A 168 -29.74 3.23 21.11
N SER A 169 -29.83 3.11 22.43
CA SER A 169 -30.72 2.14 23.08
C SER A 169 -32.15 2.51 22.70
N ALA A 170 -32.83 1.66 21.93
CA ALA A 170 -34.26 1.78 21.70
C ALA A 170 -34.97 1.71 23.06
N ALA A 171 -35.64 2.81 23.43
CA ALA A 171 -36.49 2.87 24.61
C ALA A 171 -37.66 1.90 24.45
N GLY A 172 -37.93 1.13 25.51
CA GLY A 172 -38.99 0.15 25.55
C GLY A 172 -40.38 0.74 25.31
N SER A 173 -41.25 -0.07 24.71
CA SER A 173 -42.69 0.08 24.78
C SER A 173 -43.29 -1.20 25.34
N THR A 174 -44.23 -1.01 26.25
CA THR A 174 -44.85 -1.93 27.19
C THR A 174 -45.84 -2.92 26.55
N ALA A 175 -46.13 -3.95 27.35
CA ALA A 175 -46.98 -5.10 27.11
C ALA A 175 -48.42 -4.82 26.67
N GLU A 176 -48.99 -5.75 25.90
CA GLU A 176 -50.39 -6.15 26.03
C GLU A 176 -50.53 -7.66 25.81
N GLY A 177 -51.03 -8.36 26.82
CA GLY A 177 -51.26 -9.80 26.80
C GLY A 177 -52.54 -10.17 26.08
N LYS A 178 -52.49 -11.27 25.32
CA LYS A 178 -53.69 -12.06 24.98
C LYS A 178 -53.38 -13.56 25.13
N LYS A 179 -54.18 -14.21 25.99
CA LYS A 179 -54.24 -15.65 26.22
C LYS A 179 -54.58 -16.40 24.93
N GLY A 180 -53.92 -17.54 24.69
CA GLY A 180 -54.25 -18.45 23.58
C GLY A 180 -53.62 -19.84 23.72
N LYS A 181 -54.28 -20.68 24.52
CA LYS A 181 -54.35 -22.17 24.51
C LYS A 181 -53.57 -22.92 23.40
N GLY A 182 -52.78 -23.94 23.77
CA GLY A 182 -52.61 -25.11 22.88
C GLY A 182 -51.33 -25.96 22.99
N ARG A 183 -51.43 -27.03 23.80
CA ARG A 183 -50.86 -28.39 23.62
C ARG A 183 -49.34 -28.62 23.51
N ARG A 184 -48.86 -29.37 24.53
CA ARG A 184 -47.68 -30.26 24.56
C ARG A 184 -47.60 -31.18 23.33
N ARG A 185 -46.38 -31.46 22.88
CA ARG A 185 -45.86 -32.83 22.69
C ARG A 185 -44.34 -32.84 22.86
N GLU A 186 -43.89 -33.87 23.57
CA GLU A 186 -42.53 -34.25 23.91
C GLU A 186 -41.80 -34.94 22.73
N GLU A 187 -40.56 -35.34 23.01
CA GLU A 187 -39.72 -36.36 22.34
C GLU A 187 -38.80 -35.85 21.22
N SER A 188 -37.54 -36.28 21.12
CA SER A 188 -36.65 -37.03 22.01
C SER A 188 -35.23 -36.88 21.45
N LEU A 189 -34.24 -36.92 22.33
CA LEU A 189 -32.83 -37.08 21.98
C LEU A 189 -32.60 -38.43 21.28
N GLY A 190 -31.77 -38.39 20.24
CA GLY A 190 -31.12 -39.51 19.56
C GLY A 190 -29.97 -38.95 18.75
#